data_AF-A0A8S4S7I0-F1
#
_entry.id   AF-A0A8S4S7I0-F1
#
_cell.length_a   1.000
_cell.length_b   1.000
_cell.length_c   1.000
_cell.angle_alpha   90.00
_cell.angle_beta   90.00
_cell.angle_gamma   90.00
#
_symmetry.space_group_name_H-M   'P 1'
#
loop_
_entity.id
_entity.type
_entity.pdbx_description
1 polymer ?
#
loop_
_entity_poly.entity_id
_entity_poly.type
_entity_poly.pdbx_seq_one_letter_code
_entity_poly.pdbx_strand_id
1 'polypeptide(L)'
;VMAGALKRASPDQHEEITLLCALNDSNLPKFLAADAVLFAGILSDLFPGVSLPVRDYGIMVDVIQEILLERKMQIMDCQIRKVIQLHETMIVRWGVMLVGPTGGSKTVVLHVLGDTYTRLCESEVPGQQYQIVHKYIMNPKSLSIGELYGEVNLQTLEWHDGILPLSLRTAVQSETTDHQWLICDGPVDAVWIENMNTVLDDNKMLCLSNSERIKLTPYVHMVFEEVIELRLDKRPRKAIGAPLGKKVVIFIDDVNMPRLDVYGAQPTIELLRQFLDFGGLYDRDKLYWKEILDVVLSCACAPPGGGRNPLTARFVRHFAMFYISAPNSEAMKTIFKAILAGHMEDFVTEVSVLGEPIVNAAVEVYLKICAELLPTPAKSHYVFNLRDLSKSMQGVLQANAAYMRAPQGMLR
;
A
#
# COMPACT_ATOMS: atom_id res chain seq x y z
N VAL A 1 3.65 10.17 33.90
CA VAL A 1 3.49 8.73 34.15
C VAL A 1 4.79 7.95 33.96
N MET A 2 5.38 7.91 32.75
CA MET A 2 6.58 7.13 32.42
C MET A 2 7.77 7.28 33.40
N ALA A 3 8.22 8.51 33.70
CA ALA A 3 9.33 8.73 34.64
C ALA A 3 9.05 8.15 36.05
N GLY A 4 7.80 8.20 36.52
CA GLY A 4 7.40 7.61 37.79
C GLY A 4 7.33 6.08 37.77
N ALA A 5 7.12 5.46 36.60
CA ALA A 5 7.26 4.01 36.45
C ALA A 5 8.73 3.58 36.50
N LEU A 6 9.61 4.31 35.79
CA LEU A 6 11.06 4.08 35.84
C LEU A 6 11.63 4.28 37.25
N LYS A 7 11.23 5.35 37.96
CA LYS A 7 11.65 5.58 39.36
C LYS A 7 11.19 4.49 40.33
N ARG A 8 10.04 3.84 40.09
CA ARG A 8 9.60 2.67 40.87
C ARG A 8 10.36 1.40 40.53
N ALA A 9 10.79 1.23 39.28
CA ALA A 9 11.63 0.11 38.86
C ALA A 9 13.10 0.26 39.33
N SER A 10 13.55 1.48 39.61
CA SER A 10 14.90 1.76 40.14
C SER A 10 14.86 2.87 41.21
N PRO A 11 14.42 2.56 42.44
CA PRO A 11 14.23 3.55 43.51
C PRO A 11 15.48 4.36 43.84
N ASP A 12 16.65 3.70 43.82
CA ASP A 12 17.94 4.30 44.21
C ASP A 12 18.58 5.16 43.10
N GLN A 13 18.03 5.15 41.89
CA GLN A 13 18.56 5.95 40.77
C GLN A 13 18.31 7.46 41.00
N HIS A 14 19.32 8.29 40.72
CA HIS A 14 19.18 9.76 40.82
C HIS A 14 18.08 10.26 39.88
N GLU A 15 17.21 11.16 40.37
CA GLU A 15 15.99 11.55 39.64
C GLU A 15 16.30 12.22 38.29
N GLU A 16 17.41 12.94 38.20
CA GLU A 16 17.92 13.53 36.94
C GLU A 16 18.21 12.45 35.88
N ILE A 17 18.78 11.30 36.27
CA ILE A 17 19.05 10.19 35.34
C ILE A 17 17.72 9.57 34.89
N THR A 18 16.78 9.38 35.82
CA THR A 18 15.45 8.84 35.51
C THR A 18 14.65 9.78 34.58
N LEU A 19 14.75 11.09 34.79
CA LEU A 19 14.16 12.12 33.92
C LEU A 19 14.83 12.16 32.56
N LEU A 20 16.17 12.14 32.50
CA LEU A 20 16.94 12.11 31.26
C LEU A 20 16.60 10.88 30.40
N CYS A 21 16.49 9.70 31.02
CA CYS A 21 16.01 8.48 30.34
C CYS A 21 14.58 8.66 29.81
N ALA A 22 13.64 9.13 30.66
CA ALA A 22 12.25 9.31 30.24
C ALA A 22 12.09 10.33 29.10
N LEU A 23 12.89 11.40 29.10
CA LEU A 23 12.93 12.41 28.04
C LEU A 23 13.53 11.84 26.75
N ASN A 24 14.62 11.08 26.85
CA ASN A 24 15.27 10.46 25.69
C ASN A 24 14.34 9.42 25.04
N ASP A 25 13.88 8.44 25.81
CA ASP A 25 13.03 7.34 25.33
C ASP A 25 11.70 7.84 24.73
N SER A 26 11.11 8.90 25.30
CA SER A 26 9.87 9.47 24.80
C SER A 26 10.03 10.24 23.49
N ASN A 27 11.18 10.89 23.25
CA ASN A 27 11.31 11.87 22.16
C ASN A 27 12.25 11.42 21.03
N LEU A 28 13.36 10.72 21.34
CA LEU A 28 14.32 10.24 20.35
C LEU A 28 13.69 9.38 19.23
N PRO A 29 12.68 8.52 19.47
CA PRO A 29 12.02 7.76 18.40
C PRO A 29 11.23 8.61 17.40
N LYS A 30 10.85 9.85 17.77
CA LYS A 30 9.99 10.76 16.98
C LYS A 30 10.78 11.73 16.10
N PHE A 31 12.04 11.97 16.42
CA PHE A 31 12.87 12.97 15.74
C PHE A 31 13.45 12.47 14.42
N LEU A 32 13.67 13.40 13.48
CA LEU A 32 14.53 13.15 12.32
C LEU A 32 15.99 13.04 12.78
N ALA A 33 16.85 12.45 11.95
CA ALA A 33 18.26 12.24 12.30
C ALA A 33 19.02 13.56 12.61
N ALA A 34 18.64 14.67 11.95
CA ALA A 34 19.20 16.00 12.24
C ALA A 34 18.71 16.55 13.59
N ASP A 35 17.40 16.46 13.85
CA ASP A 35 16.79 16.94 15.09
C ASP A 35 17.27 16.15 16.32
N ALA A 36 17.59 14.86 16.16
CA ALA A 36 18.17 14.04 17.21
C ALA A 36 19.54 14.56 17.69
N VAL A 37 20.34 15.16 16.81
CA VAL A 37 21.62 15.79 17.17
C VAL A 37 21.39 17.08 17.95
N LEU A 38 20.43 17.90 17.52
CA LEU A 38 20.05 19.13 18.24
C LEU A 38 19.47 18.82 19.62
N PHE A 39 18.61 17.80 19.71
CA PHE A 39 18.04 17.32 20.97
C PHE A 39 19.11 16.80 21.94
N ALA A 40 20.11 16.06 21.44
CA ALA A 40 21.25 15.62 22.26
C ALA A 40 22.05 16.81 22.84
N GLY A 41 22.26 17.88 22.05
CA GLY A 41 22.88 19.11 22.53
C GLY A 41 22.06 19.81 23.62
N ILE A 42 20.75 19.95 23.42
CA ILE A 42 19.84 20.52 24.42
C ILE A 42 19.85 19.68 25.71
N LEU A 43 19.91 18.35 25.62
CA LEU A 43 20.02 17.48 26.79
C LEU A 43 21.37 17.64 27.51
N SER A 44 22.50 17.79 26.81
CA SER A 44 23.80 18.02 27.45
C SER A 44 23.89 19.39 28.15
N ASP A 45 23.20 20.40 27.63
CA ASP A 45 23.14 21.74 28.25
C ASP A 45 22.23 21.75 29.49
N LEU A 46 21.13 20.98 29.48
CA LEU A 46 20.18 20.88 30.60
C LEU A 46 20.63 19.94 31.72
N PHE A 47 21.40 18.89 31.40
CA PHE A 47 21.87 17.87 32.35
C PHE A 47 23.41 17.69 32.27
N PRO A 48 24.20 18.73 32.59
CA PRO A 48 25.65 18.70 32.44
C PRO A 48 26.29 17.64 33.34
N GLY A 49 27.11 16.76 32.75
CA GLY A 49 27.82 15.69 33.46
C GLY A 49 27.00 14.42 33.74
N VAL A 50 25.71 14.38 33.36
CA VAL A 50 24.87 13.19 33.51
C VAL A 50 24.94 12.34 32.24
N SER A 51 25.45 11.11 32.36
CA SER A 51 25.46 10.14 31.24
C SER A 51 24.22 9.26 31.27
N LEU A 52 23.62 9.01 30.09
CA LEU A 52 22.56 8.01 29.94
C LEU A 52 23.11 6.59 30.26
N PRO A 53 22.45 5.81 31.14
CA PRO A 53 22.84 4.44 31.41
C PRO A 53 22.60 3.57 30.17
N VAL A 54 23.59 2.78 29.78
CA VAL A 54 23.44 1.79 28.72
C VAL A 54 22.56 0.65 29.23
N ARG A 55 21.37 0.47 28.63
CA ARG A 55 20.54 -0.72 28.85
C ARG A 55 21.17 -1.89 28.09
N ASP A 56 21.43 -2.98 28.80
CA ASP A 56 21.88 -4.21 28.17
C ASP A 56 20.67 -4.96 27.58
N TYR A 57 20.68 -5.10 26.27
CA TYR A 57 19.70 -5.86 25.49
C TYR A 57 20.31 -7.13 24.88
N GLY A 58 21.51 -7.56 25.30
CA GLY A 58 22.34 -8.58 24.63
C GLY A 58 21.57 -9.77 24.06
N ILE A 59 20.86 -10.52 24.91
CA ILE A 59 20.06 -11.70 24.50
C ILE A 59 19.03 -11.34 23.42
N MET A 60 18.36 -10.18 23.54
CA MET A 60 17.39 -9.72 22.56
C MET A 60 18.07 -9.29 21.24
N VAL A 61 19.25 -8.66 21.31
CA VAL A 61 20.06 -8.29 20.13
C VAL A 61 20.51 -9.53 19.37
N ASP A 62 20.97 -10.56 20.08
CA ASP A 62 21.42 -11.82 19.48
C ASP A 62 20.25 -12.52 18.76
N VAL A 63 19.10 -12.66 19.41
CA VAL A 63 17.88 -13.23 18.80
C VAL A 63 17.39 -12.41 17.59
N ILE A 64 17.48 -11.07 17.64
CA ILE A 64 17.16 -10.21 16.48
C ILE A 64 18.09 -10.52 15.30
N GLN A 65 19.39 -10.72 15.55
CA GLN A 65 20.36 -11.05 14.50
C GLN A 65 20.10 -12.45 13.91
N GLU A 66 19.82 -13.45 14.75
CA GLU A 66 19.43 -14.80 14.29
C GLU A 66 18.21 -14.75 13.37
N ILE A 67 17.13 -14.09 13.78
CA ILE A 67 15.89 -13.97 13.00
C ILE A 67 16.13 -13.23 11.67
N LEU A 68 17.00 -12.21 11.64
CA LEU A 68 17.38 -11.54 10.39
C LEU A 68 18.14 -12.47 9.43
N LEU A 69 19.04 -13.31 9.95
CA LEU A 69 19.78 -14.31 9.16
C LEU A 69 18.86 -15.41 8.63
N GLU A 70 17.96 -15.94 9.46
CA GLU A 70 16.94 -16.92 9.06
C GLU A 70 16.04 -16.38 7.94
N ARG A 71 15.65 -15.11 8.03
CA ARG A 71 14.89 -14.38 7.00
C ARG A 71 15.73 -13.98 5.77
N LYS A 72 17.03 -14.33 5.73
CA LYS A 72 17.99 -14.01 4.65
C LYS A 72 18.13 -12.51 4.38
N MET A 73 18.04 -11.70 5.43
CA MET A 73 18.15 -10.25 5.37
C MET A 73 19.56 -9.78 5.73
N GLN A 74 19.95 -8.61 5.24
CA GLN A 74 21.20 -7.97 5.64
C GLN A 74 21.06 -7.41 7.05
N ILE A 75 21.95 -7.79 7.97
CA ILE A 75 22.02 -7.21 9.31
C ILE A 75 22.52 -5.75 9.18
N MET A 76 21.82 -4.82 9.83
CA MET A 76 22.21 -3.41 9.93
C MET A 76 21.95 -2.88 11.34
N ASP A 77 22.95 -2.24 11.96
CA ASP A 77 22.83 -1.71 13.33
C ASP A 77 21.67 -0.72 13.53
N CYS A 78 21.39 0.08 12.49
CA CYS A 78 20.26 1.01 12.50
C CYS A 78 18.91 0.30 12.53
N GLN A 79 18.81 -0.90 11.97
CA GLN A 79 17.61 -1.73 11.99
C GLN A 79 17.42 -2.38 13.36
N ILE A 80 18.47 -2.97 13.95
CA ILE A 80 18.45 -3.52 15.32
C ILE A 80 18.02 -2.42 16.31
N ARG A 81 18.64 -1.24 16.22
CA ARG A 81 18.28 -0.07 17.06
C ARG A 81 16.82 0.33 16.90
N LYS A 82 16.22 0.21 15.70
CA LYS A 82 14.80 0.50 15.47
C LYS A 82 13.87 -0.58 16.01
N VAL A 83 14.29 -1.85 16.04
CA VAL A 83 13.56 -2.93 16.74
C VAL A 83 13.52 -2.67 18.25
N ILE A 84 14.66 -2.30 18.85
CA ILE A 84 14.74 -1.93 20.28
C ILE A 84 13.88 -0.69 20.57
N GLN A 85 13.97 0.37 19.76
CA GLN A 85 13.12 1.56 19.95
C GLN A 85 11.62 1.26 19.84
N LEU A 86 11.23 0.31 18.98
CA LEU A 86 9.84 -0.14 18.90
C LEU A 86 9.42 -0.92 20.16
N HIS A 87 10.27 -1.84 20.64
CA HIS A 87 10.08 -2.54 21.92
C HIS A 87 9.87 -1.55 23.08
N GLU A 88 10.81 -0.63 23.29
CA GLU A 88 10.74 0.40 24.33
C GLU A 88 9.46 1.25 24.22
N THR A 89 9.05 1.62 23.00
CA THR A 89 7.83 2.38 22.77
C THR A 89 6.58 1.56 23.10
N MET A 90 6.54 0.27 22.73
CA MET A 90 5.38 -0.62 22.98
C MET A 90 5.18 -0.96 24.46
N ILE A 91 6.24 -0.97 25.28
CA ILE A 91 6.15 -1.10 26.74
C ILE A 91 5.35 0.07 27.34
N VAL A 92 5.58 1.28 26.84
CA VAL A 92 5.05 2.53 27.41
C VAL A 92 3.70 2.91 26.79
N ARG A 93 3.55 2.67 25.49
CA ARG A 93 2.39 3.03 24.67
C ARG A 93 1.87 1.81 23.96
N TRP A 94 0.61 1.48 24.19
CA TRP A 94 -0.02 0.31 23.60
C TRP A 94 -0.42 0.56 22.12
N GLY A 95 -0.71 1.81 21.73
CA GLY A 95 -0.83 2.26 20.33
C GLY A 95 0.46 2.94 19.85
N VAL A 96 1.01 2.50 18.71
CA VAL A 96 2.31 2.97 18.18
C VAL A 96 2.23 3.14 16.66
N MET A 97 2.79 4.22 16.12
CA MET A 97 2.84 4.46 14.67
C MET A 97 4.28 4.33 14.14
N LEU A 98 4.45 3.50 13.09
CA LEU A 98 5.72 3.35 12.38
C LEU A 98 5.79 4.33 11.20
N VAL A 99 6.43 5.48 11.42
CA VAL A 99 6.56 6.53 10.40
C VAL A 99 7.90 6.41 9.67
N GLY A 100 7.87 6.53 8.34
CA GLY A 100 9.07 6.49 7.49
C GLY A 100 8.76 6.13 6.04
N PRO A 101 9.74 6.29 5.13
CA PRO A 101 9.54 6.12 3.69
C PRO A 101 9.16 4.69 3.30
N THR A 102 8.59 4.54 2.11
CA THR A 102 8.42 3.23 1.46
C THR A 102 9.78 2.54 1.32
N GLY A 103 9.84 1.24 1.63
CA GLY A 103 11.08 0.47 1.58
C GLY A 103 12.03 0.70 2.76
N GLY A 104 11.73 1.63 3.68
CA GLY A 104 12.50 1.88 4.90
C GLY A 104 12.36 0.80 5.99
N SER A 105 12.21 -0.47 5.62
CA SER A 105 12.16 -1.65 6.50
C SER A 105 11.15 -1.65 7.66
N LYS A 106 10.13 -0.77 7.65
CA LYS A 106 9.14 -0.66 8.75
C LYS A 106 8.43 -1.97 9.07
N THR A 107 7.90 -2.63 8.04
CA THR A 107 7.27 -3.97 8.14
C THR A 107 8.27 -5.01 8.67
N VAL A 108 9.53 -4.95 8.25
CA VAL A 108 10.56 -5.86 8.75
C VAL A 108 10.83 -5.65 10.24
N VAL A 109 11.00 -4.40 10.68
CA VAL A 109 11.20 -4.05 12.11
C VAL A 109 10.03 -4.56 12.96
N LEU A 110 8.79 -4.37 12.50
CA LEU A 110 7.59 -4.86 13.17
C LEU A 110 7.54 -6.40 13.25
N HIS A 111 7.77 -7.08 12.13
CA HIS A 111 7.72 -8.54 12.09
C HIS A 111 8.83 -9.16 12.94
N VAL A 112 10.08 -8.69 12.78
CA VAL A 112 11.23 -9.16 13.56
C VAL A 112 11.01 -8.96 15.06
N LEU A 113 10.41 -7.85 15.51
CA LEU A 113 10.07 -7.67 16.93
C LEU A 113 9.09 -8.74 17.43
N GLY A 114 8.01 -8.99 16.69
CA GLY A 114 7.00 -9.96 17.12
C GLY A 114 7.53 -11.40 17.12
N ASP A 115 8.40 -11.72 16.16
CA ASP A 115 9.09 -13.00 16.08
C ASP A 115 10.11 -13.15 17.24
N THR A 116 10.79 -12.04 17.60
CA THR A 116 11.74 -11.98 18.74
C THR A 116 11.02 -12.27 20.06
N TYR A 117 9.86 -11.66 20.31
CA TYR A 117 9.05 -11.96 21.51
C TYR A 117 8.63 -13.43 21.59
N THR A 118 8.22 -14.00 20.45
CA THR A 118 7.82 -15.42 20.36
C THR A 118 9.01 -16.33 20.67
N ARG A 119 10.18 -16.10 20.04
CA ARG A 119 11.40 -16.90 20.28
C ARG A 119 11.92 -16.76 21.72
N LEU A 120 11.85 -15.57 22.33
CA LEU A 120 12.25 -15.35 23.73
C LEU A 120 11.29 -16.05 24.70
N CYS A 121 9.99 -16.10 24.39
CA CYS A 121 8.99 -16.86 25.14
C CYS A 121 9.24 -18.38 25.05
N GLU A 122 9.50 -18.90 23.86
CA GLU A 122 9.84 -20.32 23.61
C GLU A 122 11.16 -20.75 24.29
N SER A 123 12.09 -19.80 24.46
CA SER A 123 13.39 -20.03 25.11
C SER A 123 13.35 -19.85 26.64
N GLU A 124 12.15 -19.73 27.23
CA GLU A 124 11.90 -19.52 28.67
C GLU A 124 12.70 -18.35 29.30
N VAL A 125 13.05 -17.33 28.51
CA VAL A 125 13.84 -16.18 29.00
C VAL A 125 12.98 -15.35 29.97
N PRO A 126 13.46 -15.06 31.20
CA PRO A 126 12.66 -14.36 32.19
C PRO A 126 12.34 -12.91 31.76
N GLY A 127 11.11 -12.69 31.33
CA GLY A 127 10.59 -11.35 31.03
C GLY A 127 9.08 -11.37 30.82
N GLN A 128 8.33 -10.59 31.61
CA GLN A 128 6.86 -10.55 31.59
C GLN A 128 6.27 -10.08 30.24
N GLN A 129 7.10 -9.56 29.34
CA GLN A 129 6.72 -9.01 28.04
C GLN A 129 6.98 -9.98 26.89
N TYR A 130 7.78 -11.03 27.10
CA TYR A 130 8.09 -12.04 26.09
C TYR A 130 6.96 -13.06 26.08
N GLN A 131 5.99 -12.83 25.20
CA GLN A 131 4.83 -13.68 24.98
C GLN A 131 4.66 -13.89 23.47
N ILE A 132 3.96 -14.96 23.07
CA ILE A 132 3.66 -15.24 21.66
C ILE A 132 2.88 -14.06 21.06
N VAL A 133 3.16 -13.72 19.80
CA VAL A 133 2.55 -12.57 19.12
C VAL A 133 1.66 -12.98 17.96
N HIS A 134 0.35 -12.84 18.14
CA HIS A 134 -0.65 -12.97 17.07
C HIS A 134 -0.82 -11.64 16.35
N LYS A 135 -0.98 -11.69 15.02
CA LYS A 135 -0.94 -10.52 14.13
C LYS A 135 -2.19 -10.51 13.25
N TYR A 136 -3.08 -9.54 13.44
CA TYR A 136 -4.21 -9.22 12.55
C TYR A 136 -3.82 -8.01 11.69
N ILE A 137 -4.05 -8.03 10.37
CA ILE A 137 -3.58 -7.00 9.44
C ILE A 137 -4.72 -6.54 8.53
N MET A 138 -5.05 -5.23 8.47
CA MET A 138 -6.25 -4.70 7.76
C MET A 138 -6.17 -3.22 7.33
N ASN A 139 -7.11 -2.68 6.54
CA ASN A 139 -7.05 -1.27 6.11
C ASN A 139 -8.14 -0.41 6.69
N PRO A 140 -7.82 0.77 7.23
CA PRO A 140 -8.76 1.88 7.24
C PRO A 140 -9.26 2.35 5.86
N LYS A 141 -8.37 2.70 4.92
CA LYS A 141 -8.64 3.61 3.78
C LYS A 141 -9.35 3.06 2.55
N SER A 142 -9.38 1.75 2.42
CA SER A 142 -9.92 1.03 1.26
C SER A 142 -11.17 0.25 1.64
N LEU A 143 -11.37 -0.01 2.93
CA LEU A 143 -12.71 -0.13 3.48
C LEU A 143 -13.38 1.25 3.47
N SER A 144 -14.70 1.29 3.35
CA SER A 144 -15.45 2.50 3.73
C SER A 144 -15.36 2.71 5.25
N ILE A 145 -15.63 3.91 5.74
CA ILE A 145 -15.65 4.20 7.19
C ILE A 145 -16.70 3.32 7.90
N GLY A 146 -17.85 3.05 7.26
CA GLY A 146 -18.88 2.15 7.76
C GLY A 146 -18.48 0.67 7.72
N GLU A 147 -17.74 0.22 6.71
CA GLU A 147 -17.18 -1.14 6.64
C GLU A 147 -16.06 -1.36 7.68
N LEU A 148 -15.34 -0.30 8.02
CA LEU A 148 -14.29 -0.32 9.03
C LEU A 148 -14.86 -0.34 10.46
N TYR A 149 -15.71 0.63 10.83
CA TYR A 149 -16.22 0.83 12.19
C TYR A 149 -17.62 0.25 12.48
N GLY A 150 -18.35 -0.14 11.44
CA GLY A 150 -19.77 -0.46 11.51
C GLY A 150 -20.64 0.77 11.18
N GLU A 151 -21.81 0.51 10.59
CA GLU A 151 -22.81 1.52 10.23
C GLU A 151 -24.23 1.00 10.44
N VAL A 152 -25.18 1.91 10.66
CA VAL A 152 -26.61 1.55 10.67
C VAL A 152 -27.09 1.52 9.22
N ASN A 153 -27.59 0.37 8.79
CA ASN A 153 -28.21 0.25 7.46
C ASN A 153 -29.49 1.10 7.43
N LEU A 154 -29.49 2.18 6.63
CA LEU A 154 -30.60 3.13 6.58
C LEU A 154 -31.91 2.54 6.03
N GLN A 155 -31.88 1.35 5.42
CA GLN A 155 -33.07 0.66 4.88
C GLN A 155 -33.70 -0.30 5.90
N THR A 156 -32.89 -1.03 6.68
CA THR A 156 -33.38 -1.99 7.69
C THR A 156 -33.40 -1.42 9.11
N LEU A 157 -32.68 -0.32 9.35
CA LEU A 157 -32.36 0.26 10.66
C LEU A 157 -31.57 -0.68 11.59
N GLU A 158 -30.99 -1.74 11.05
CA GLU A 158 -30.15 -2.68 11.79
C GLU A 158 -28.68 -2.23 11.79
N TRP A 159 -27.95 -2.60 12.85
CA TRP A 159 -26.51 -2.37 12.94
C TRP A 159 -25.76 -3.38 12.07
N HIS A 160 -25.00 -2.89 11.09
CA HIS A 160 -23.98 -3.68 10.41
C HIS A 160 -22.63 -3.46 11.11
N ASP A 161 -21.94 -4.54 11.43
CA ASP A 161 -20.71 -4.50 12.18
C ASP A 161 -19.49 -4.20 11.30
N GLY A 162 -18.43 -3.65 11.90
CA GLY A 162 -17.19 -3.29 11.19
C GLY A 162 -16.09 -4.34 11.31
N ILE A 163 -15.17 -4.38 10.34
CA ILE A 163 -14.01 -5.30 10.36
C ILE A 163 -13.08 -5.01 11.55
N LEU A 164 -12.89 -3.74 11.89
CA LEU A 164 -12.02 -3.32 13.00
C LEU A 164 -12.61 -3.72 14.37
N PRO A 165 -13.88 -3.36 14.73
CA PRO A 165 -14.53 -3.83 15.94
C PRO A 165 -14.55 -5.36 16.07
N LEU A 166 -14.87 -6.08 15.00
CA LEU A 166 -14.94 -7.55 15.04
C LEU A 166 -13.57 -8.16 15.39
N SER A 167 -12.52 -7.73 14.70
CA SER A 167 -11.14 -8.19 14.97
C SER A 167 -10.70 -7.85 16.39
N LEU A 168 -11.10 -6.67 16.88
CA LEU A 168 -10.82 -6.21 18.23
C LEU A 168 -11.54 -7.04 19.29
N ARG A 169 -12.82 -7.40 19.08
CA ARG A 169 -13.55 -8.31 19.98
C ARG A 169 -12.87 -9.68 20.02
N THR A 170 -12.45 -10.22 18.88
CA THR A 170 -11.73 -11.50 18.83
C THR A 170 -10.41 -11.45 19.60
N ALA A 171 -9.64 -10.37 19.45
CA ALA A 171 -8.40 -10.15 20.21
C ALA A 171 -8.66 -10.03 21.74
N VAL A 172 -9.71 -9.30 22.14
CA VAL A 172 -10.07 -9.09 23.56
C VAL A 172 -10.68 -10.35 24.21
N GLN A 173 -11.29 -11.24 23.41
CA GLN A 173 -11.84 -12.52 23.87
C GLN A 173 -10.78 -13.61 24.10
N SER A 174 -9.51 -13.37 23.74
CA SER A 174 -8.43 -14.32 24.03
C SER A 174 -8.19 -14.41 25.54
N GLU A 175 -8.33 -15.62 26.10
CA GLU A 175 -8.01 -15.90 27.51
C GLU A 175 -6.50 -16.11 27.75
N THR A 176 -5.69 -16.16 26.68
CA THR A 176 -4.23 -16.30 26.77
C THR A 176 -3.54 -14.97 27.13
N THR A 177 -2.31 -15.07 27.66
CA THR A 177 -1.41 -13.92 27.87
C THR A 177 -0.67 -13.50 26.60
N ASP A 178 -0.98 -14.12 25.46
CA ASP A 178 -0.36 -13.81 24.17
C ASP A 178 -0.69 -12.39 23.72
N HIS A 179 0.29 -11.72 23.13
CA HIS A 179 0.09 -10.42 22.50
C HIS A 179 -0.80 -10.54 21.27
N GLN A 180 -1.79 -9.66 21.18
CA GLN A 180 -2.73 -9.57 20.06
C GLN A 180 -2.49 -8.24 19.33
N TRP A 181 -1.63 -8.26 18.31
CA TRP A 181 -1.31 -7.06 17.53
C TRP A 181 -2.28 -6.94 16.36
N LEU A 182 -3.18 -5.97 16.46
CA LEU A 182 -3.96 -5.45 15.34
C LEU A 182 -3.06 -4.49 14.52
N ILE A 183 -2.08 -5.06 13.83
CA ILE A 183 -1.04 -4.40 13.01
C ILE A 183 -1.61 -3.71 11.80
N CYS A 184 -0.94 -2.59 11.36
CA CYS A 184 -0.49 -2.27 9.97
C CYS A 184 0.30 -0.91 9.66
N ASP A 185 0.83 -0.64 8.43
CA ASP A 185 1.38 0.66 7.92
C ASP A 185 0.72 1.27 6.60
N GLY A 186 -0.17 2.29 6.64
CA GLY A 186 -0.98 2.84 5.50
C GLY A 186 -1.42 4.32 5.69
N PRO A 187 -1.86 5.08 4.65
CA PRO A 187 -2.35 6.46 4.77
C PRO A 187 -3.31 6.74 5.94
N VAL A 188 -2.77 7.48 6.89
CA VAL A 188 -3.49 8.13 7.98
C VAL A 188 -4.23 9.36 7.47
N ASP A 189 -5.53 9.44 7.75
CA ASP A 189 -6.32 10.67 7.62
C ASP A 189 -7.12 10.96 8.90
N ALA A 190 -7.58 12.20 9.02
CA ALA A 190 -8.27 12.68 10.21
C ALA A 190 -9.63 12.00 10.44
N VAL A 191 -10.37 11.64 9.38
CA VAL A 191 -11.75 11.17 9.48
C VAL A 191 -11.82 9.78 10.13
N TRP A 192 -10.90 8.88 9.77
CA TRP A 192 -10.86 7.57 10.42
C TRP A 192 -10.05 7.59 11.73
N ILE A 193 -9.06 8.48 11.92
CA ILE A 193 -8.34 8.61 13.20
C ILE A 193 -9.13 9.32 14.30
N GLU A 194 -10.05 10.25 13.98
CA GLU A 194 -10.83 10.95 15.01
C GLU A 194 -11.63 9.98 15.89
N ASN A 195 -12.19 8.92 15.30
CA ASN A 195 -12.86 7.83 16.01
C ASN A 195 -11.90 6.91 16.80
N MET A 196 -10.59 6.99 16.54
CA MET A 196 -9.55 6.22 17.25
C MET A 196 -8.95 6.95 18.44
N ASN A 197 -9.05 8.28 18.52
CA ASN A 197 -8.37 9.06 19.57
C ASN A 197 -8.75 8.61 21.00
N THR A 198 -10.04 8.40 21.27
CA THR A 198 -10.52 7.88 22.57
C THR A 198 -10.03 6.47 22.88
N VAL A 199 -9.68 5.70 21.85
CA VAL A 199 -9.01 4.42 22.03
C VAL A 199 -7.57 4.69 22.38
N LEU A 200 -6.83 5.38 21.48
CA LEU A 200 -5.39 5.68 21.43
C LEU A 200 -4.83 6.38 22.69
N ASP A 201 -5.67 7.08 23.44
CA ASP A 201 -5.35 7.67 24.74
C ASP A 201 -5.29 6.63 25.90
N ASP A 202 -5.07 7.11 27.12
CA ASP A 202 -5.04 6.28 28.35
C ASP A 202 -6.40 5.57 28.67
N ASN A 203 -7.47 5.96 27.97
CA ASN A 203 -8.82 5.38 28.14
C ASN A 203 -8.94 3.95 27.59
N LYS A 204 -8.14 3.58 26.57
CA LYS A 204 -8.08 2.23 25.97
C LYS A 204 -9.46 1.65 25.60
N MET A 205 -10.34 2.47 25.02
CA MET A 205 -11.75 2.12 24.81
C MET A 205 -12.24 2.54 23.43
N LEU A 206 -12.58 1.56 22.58
CA LEU A 206 -13.27 1.79 21.32
C LEU A 206 -14.75 2.07 21.58
N CYS A 207 -15.18 3.27 21.25
CA CYS A 207 -16.58 3.69 21.29
C CYS A 207 -17.15 3.66 19.86
N LEU A 208 -18.19 2.85 19.64
CA LEU A 208 -18.87 2.75 18.36
C LEU A 208 -20.11 3.67 18.32
N SER A 209 -20.61 3.96 17.12
CA SER A 209 -21.79 4.82 16.92
C SER A 209 -23.10 4.19 17.41
N ASN A 210 -23.16 2.86 17.56
CA ASN A 210 -24.23 2.15 18.28
C ASN A 210 -24.14 2.28 19.83
N SER A 211 -23.20 3.08 20.35
CA SER A 211 -22.87 3.23 21.78
C SER A 211 -22.24 2.01 22.47
N GLU A 212 -21.84 0.96 21.73
CA GLU A 212 -20.99 -0.13 22.22
C GLU A 212 -19.62 0.42 22.64
N ARG A 213 -19.08 -0.13 23.74
CA ARG A 213 -17.79 0.27 24.31
C ARG A 213 -16.91 -0.95 24.54
N ILE A 214 -15.91 -1.14 23.68
CA ILE A 214 -14.96 -2.26 23.75
C ILE A 214 -13.70 -1.76 24.47
N LYS A 215 -13.44 -2.27 25.68
CA LYS A 215 -12.23 -1.94 26.45
C LYS A 215 -11.10 -2.93 26.14
N LEU A 216 -9.92 -2.41 25.84
CA LEU A 216 -8.75 -3.21 25.50
C LEU A 216 -8.09 -3.84 26.73
N THR A 217 -7.58 -5.06 26.58
CA THR A 217 -6.67 -5.68 27.54
C THR A 217 -5.24 -5.18 27.31
N PRO A 218 -4.33 -5.28 28.30
CA PRO A 218 -2.94 -4.80 28.16
C PRO A 218 -2.12 -5.45 27.04
N TYR A 219 -2.54 -6.62 26.55
CA TYR A 219 -1.87 -7.40 25.52
C TYR A 219 -2.31 -7.05 24.08
N VAL A 220 -3.29 -6.16 23.91
CA VAL A 220 -3.76 -5.71 22.59
C VAL A 220 -3.03 -4.44 22.14
N HIS A 221 -2.45 -4.46 20.94
CA HIS A 221 -1.73 -3.35 20.30
C HIS A 221 -2.34 -3.00 18.93
N MET A 222 -2.27 -1.76 18.45
CA MET A 222 -2.92 -1.32 17.18
C MET A 222 -2.04 -0.48 16.22
N VAL A 223 -2.23 -0.65 14.89
CA VAL A 223 -1.79 0.19 13.74
C VAL A 223 -2.65 -0.09 12.43
N PHE A 224 -2.37 0.46 11.20
CA PHE A 224 -3.37 0.70 10.09
C PHE A 224 -2.81 0.52 8.60
N GLU A 225 -3.44 -0.14 7.54
CA GLU A 225 -2.90 -1.09 6.43
C GLU A 225 -3.69 -1.52 5.15
N GLU A 226 -3.24 -1.23 3.92
CA GLU A 226 -4.08 -0.97 2.75
C GLU A 226 -4.72 -2.15 1.93
N VAL A 227 -6.10 -2.29 1.72
CA VAL A 227 -6.95 -3.51 1.31
C VAL A 227 -8.33 -3.42 0.53
N ILE A 228 -8.57 -4.04 -0.66
CA ILE A 228 -9.97 -4.46 -1.13
C ILE A 228 -9.96 -5.71 -2.02
N GLU A 229 -11.06 -6.48 -2.04
CA GLU A 229 -11.32 -7.68 -2.86
C GLU A 229 -11.53 -7.50 -4.40
N LEU A 230 -11.15 -8.51 -5.19
CA LEU A 230 -11.38 -8.66 -6.64
C LEU A 230 -12.00 -10.03 -6.99
N ARG A 231 -12.70 -10.14 -8.13
CA ARG A 231 -13.57 -11.30 -8.46
C ARG A 231 -12.79 -12.51 -8.99
N LEU A 232 -12.90 -13.64 -8.28
CA LEU A 232 -12.20 -14.90 -8.56
C LEU A 232 -13.05 -16.12 -8.17
N ASP A 233 -12.65 -17.32 -8.61
CA ASP A 233 -13.36 -18.56 -8.31
C ASP A 233 -13.14 -19.01 -6.87
N LYS A 234 -14.20 -19.48 -6.20
CA LYS A 234 -14.15 -19.95 -4.81
C LYS A 234 -13.36 -21.25 -4.70
N ARG A 235 -12.46 -21.31 -3.71
CA ARG A 235 -11.64 -22.48 -3.36
C ARG A 235 -12.00 -22.98 -1.95
N PRO A 236 -11.52 -24.16 -1.52
CA PRO A 236 -11.66 -24.63 -0.14
C PRO A 236 -11.07 -23.62 0.88
N ARG A 237 -11.46 -23.75 2.17
CA ARG A 237 -11.03 -22.86 3.27
C ARG A 237 -11.30 -21.36 3.06
N LYS A 238 -12.36 -21.01 2.31
CA LYS A 238 -12.77 -19.62 2.00
C LYS A 238 -11.78 -18.81 1.14
N ALA A 239 -10.73 -19.43 0.61
CA ALA A 239 -9.87 -18.79 -0.39
C ALA A 239 -10.60 -18.57 -1.72
N ILE A 240 -10.10 -17.68 -2.54
CA ILE A 240 -10.52 -17.45 -3.93
C ILE A 240 -9.29 -17.47 -4.84
N GLY A 241 -9.42 -17.75 -6.13
CA GLY A 241 -8.26 -17.80 -7.01
C GLY A 241 -8.58 -17.99 -8.48
N ALA A 242 -7.53 -18.09 -9.30
CA ALA A 242 -7.67 -18.55 -10.68
C ALA A 242 -8.28 -19.97 -10.74
N PRO A 243 -8.81 -20.40 -11.90
CA PRO A 243 -9.23 -21.79 -12.10
C PRO A 243 -8.10 -22.79 -11.86
N LEU A 244 -8.42 -24.01 -11.42
CA LEU A 244 -7.44 -25.06 -11.13
C LEU A 244 -6.44 -25.28 -12.28
N GLY A 245 -5.14 -25.24 -11.96
CA GLY A 245 -4.05 -25.43 -12.92
C GLY A 245 -3.80 -24.25 -13.87
N LYS A 246 -4.46 -23.10 -13.68
CA LYS A 246 -4.25 -21.87 -14.46
C LYS A 246 -3.79 -20.74 -13.55
N LYS A 247 -3.08 -19.77 -14.14
CA LYS A 247 -2.86 -18.46 -13.52
C LYS A 247 -3.68 -17.42 -14.26
N VAL A 248 -4.25 -16.46 -13.53
CA VAL A 248 -4.99 -15.33 -14.11
C VAL A 248 -4.13 -14.08 -14.01
N VAL A 249 -3.97 -13.38 -15.14
CA VAL A 249 -3.39 -12.02 -15.15
C VAL A 249 -4.54 -11.03 -15.13
N ILE A 250 -4.63 -10.22 -14.08
CA ILE A 250 -5.53 -9.07 -14.03
C ILE A 250 -4.79 -7.88 -14.61
N PHE A 251 -5.20 -7.43 -15.81
CA PHE A 251 -4.69 -6.21 -16.42
C PHE A 251 -5.59 -5.02 -16.07
N ILE A 252 -5.01 -3.97 -15.49
CA ILE A 252 -5.70 -2.71 -15.18
C ILE A 252 -5.14 -1.62 -16.08
N ASP A 253 -5.97 -1.13 -16.99
CA ASP A 253 -5.68 0.05 -17.80
C ASP A 253 -5.93 1.34 -17.00
N ASP A 254 -5.17 2.40 -17.28
CA ASP A 254 -5.25 3.72 -16.63
C ASP A 254 -5.41 3.68 -15.08
N VAL A 255 -4.58 2.89 -14.38
CA VAL A 255 -4.69 2.66 -12.91
C VAL A 255 -4.60 3.94 -12.06
N ASN A 256 -4.08 5.05 -12.61
CA ASN A 256 -3.98 6.36 -11.96
C ASN A 256 -5.11 7.36 -12.30
N MET A 257 -6.13 6.94 -13.07
CA MET A 257 -7.32 7.75 -13.37
C MET A 257 -8.30 7.93 -12.18
N PRO A 258 -8.50 6.96 -11.26
CA PRO A 258 -9.42 7.13 -10.13
C PRO A 258 -9.12 8.39 -9.32
N ARG A 259 -10.17 9.11 -8.90
CA ARG A 259 -9.99 10.38 -8.16
C ARG A 259 -9.33 10.14 -6.81
N LEU A 260 -8.50 11.11 -6.42
CA LEU A 260 -8.04 11.27 -5.05
C LEU A 260 -9.23 11.58 -4.14
N ASP A 261 -9.15 11.16 -2.88
CA ASP A 261 -10.00 11.70 -1.82
C ASP A 261 -9.50 13.08 -1.35
N VAL A 262 -10.15 13.62 -0.31
CA VAL A 262 -9.84 14.94 0.27
C VAL A 262 -8.41 15.04 0.81
N TYR A 263 -7.78 13.91 1.14
CA TYR A 263 -6.44 13.83 1.74
C TYR A 263 -5.36 13.37 0.77
N GLY A 264 -5.70 13.16 -0.51
CA GLY A 264 -4.75 12.74 -1.54
C GLY A 264 -4.47 11.23 -1.56
N ALA A 265 -5.28 10.41 -0.90
CA ALA A 265 -5.22 8.96 -1.06
C ALA A 265 -6.09 8.51 -2.24
N GLN A 266 -5.75 7.37 -2.86
CA GLN A 266 -6.58 6.71 -3.87
C GLN A 266 -7.03 5.36 -3.30
N PRO A 267 -8.22 5.25 -2.68
CA PRO A 267 -8.73 4.01 -2.09
C PRO A 267 -8.69 2.80 -3.03
N THR A 268 -8.79 3.04 -4.35
CA THR A 268 -8.69 2.02 -5.41
C THR A 268 -7.29 1.50 -5.70
N ILE A 269 -6.24 2.27 -5.39
CA ILE A 269 -4.84 1.84 -5.54
C ILE A 269 -4.42 1.09 -4.28
N GLU A 270 -4.76 1.66 -3.15
CA GLU A 270 -4.51 1.10 -1.84
C GLU A 270 -5.26 -0.23 -1.63
N LEU A 271 -6.46 -0.37 -2.23
CA LEU A 271 -7.12 -1.64 -2.55
C LEU A 271 -6.16 -2.70 -3.08
N LEU A 272 -5.52 -2.40 -4.22
CA LEU A 272 -4.64 -3.33 -4.93
C LEU A 272 -3.38 -3.61 -4.11
N ARG A 273 -3.00 -2.69 -3.20
CA ARG A 273 -1.79 -2.81 -2.42
C ARG A 273 -1.83 -3.98 -1.42
N GLN A 274 -2.93 -4.24 -0.71
CA GLN A 274 -3.02 -5.46 0.13
C GLN A 274 -2.86 -6.69 -0.71
N PHE A 275 -3.53 -6.74 -1.87
CA PHE A 275 -3.46 -7.93 -2.68
C PHE A 275 -2.00 -8.26 -3.02
N LEU A 276 -1.19 -7.23 -3.26
CA LEU A 276 0.26 -7.35 -3.50
C LEU A 276 1.11 -7.58 -2.23
N ASP A 277 0.70 -7.04 -1.07
CA ASP A 277 1.45 -7.13 0.20
C ASP A 277 1.16 -8.41 1.00
N PHE A 278 -0.11 -8.82 1.07
CA PHE A 278 -0.60 -9.88 1.96
C PHE A 278 -1.30 -11.03 1.23
N GLY A 279 -1.50 -10.93 -0.09
CA GLY A 279 -2.03 -12.03 -0.90
C GLY A 279 -3.48 -12.43 -0.60
N GLY A 280 -4.28 -11.57 0.03
CA GLY A 280 -5.66 -11.88 0.40
C GLY A 280 -6.41 -10.63 0.87
N LEU A 281 -7.73 -10.62 0.93
CA LEU A 281 -8.57 -9.41 0.99
C LEU A 281 -9.79 -9.71 1.91
N TYR A 282 -10.37 -8.71 2.58
CA TYR A 282 -11.50 -8.95 3.49
C TYR A 282 -12.87 -9.00 2.76
N ASP A 283 -13.68 -9.99 3.12
CA ASP A 283 -15.11 -10.08 2.78
C ASP A 283 -15.89 -8.96 3.51
N ARG A 284 -16.57 -8.08 2.77
CA ARG A 284 -17.32 -6.95 3.34
C ARG A 284 -18.64 -7.36 4.02
N ASP A 285 -19.31 -8.39 3.49
CA ASP A 285 -20.61 -8.83 3.98
C ASP A 285 -20.47 -9.75 5.20
N LYS A 286 -19.35 -10.48 5.28
CA LYS A 286 -19.13 -11.56 6.25
C LYS A 286 -17.87 -11.39 7.10
N LEU A 287 -17.14 -10.30 6.92
CA LEU A 287 -16.08 -9.80 7.80
C LEU A 287 -14.97 -10.82 8.08
N TYR A 288 -14.56 -11.61 7.07
CA TYR A 288 -13.46 -12.58 7.20
C TYR A 288 -12.44 -12.45 6.06
N TRP A 289 -11.21 -12.92 6.32
CA TRP A 289 -10.11 -12.92 5.36
C TRP A 289 -10.29 -13.95 4.22
N LYS A 290 -10.13 -13.52 2.97
CA LYS A 290 -10.06 -14.37 1.79
C LYS A 290 -8.66 -14.31 1.18
N GLU A 291 -7.94 -15.42 1.25
CA GLU A 291 -6.69 -15.58 0.51
C GLU A 291 -6.95 -15.59 -1.02
N ILE A 292 -6.12 -14.90 -1.80
CA ILE A 292 -6.10 -14.94 -3.26
C ILE A 292 -4.94 -15.81 -3.74
N LEU A 293 -5.26 -16.81 -4.55
CA LEU A 293 -4.30 -17.75 -5.12
C LEU A 293 -4.22 -17.66 -6.65
N ASP A 294 -3.03 -17.89 -7.19
CA ASP A 294 -2.75 -18.03 -8.63
C ASP A 294 -3.07 -16.80 -9.50
N VAL A 295 -3.02 -15.59 -8.93
CA VAL A 295 -3.27 -14.32 -9.63
C VAL A 295 -2.00 -13.47 -9.74
N VAL A 296 -1.82 -12.83 -10.89
CA VAL A 296 -0.77 -11.83 -11.15
C VAL A 296 -1.44 -10.51 -11.53
N LEU A 297 -1.00 -9.40 -10.94
CA LEU A 297 -1.48 -8.07 -11.30
C LEU A 297 -0.53 -7.44 -12.33
N SER A 298 -1.11 -6.83 -13.37
CA SER A 298 -0.39 -6.01 -14.34
C SER A 298 -1.14 -4.69 -14.50
N CYS A 299 -0.43 -3.56 -14.48
CA CYS A 299 -1.04 -2.24 -14.55
C CYS A 299 -0.41 -1.38 -15.65
N ALA A 300 -1.22 -0.55 -16.30
CA ALA A 300 -0.78 0.53 -17.17
C ALA A 300 -1.29 1.87 -16.63
N CYS A 301 -0.49 2.92 -16.81
CA CYS A 301 -0.85 4.30 -16.48
C CYS A 301 -0.17 5.25 -17.46
N ALA A 302 -0.88 6.30 -17.89
CA ALA A 302 -0.23 7.41 -18.57
C ALA A 302 0.37 8.41 -17.55
N PRO A 303 1.32 9.28 -17.97
CA PRO A 303 1.95 10.27 -17.08
C PRO A 303 0.94 11.15 -16.32
N PRO A 304 1.28 11.65 -15.12
CA PRO A 304 0.40 12.53 -14.35
C PRO A 304 0.05 13.81 -15.11
N GLY A 305 -1.20 14.26 -14.99
CA GLY A 305 -1.74 15.41 -15.73
C GLY A 305 -3.05 15.10 -16.45
N GLY A 306 -3.77 16.14 -16.88
CA GLY A 306 -5.03 15.98 -17.61
C GLY A 306 -6.13 15.22 -16.86
N GLY A 307 -6.11 15.23 -15.52
CA GLY A 307 -7.02 14.46 -14.67
C GLY A 307 -6.46 13.13 -14.15
N ARG A 308 -5.25 12.73 -14.57
CA ARG A 308 -4.52 11.56 -14.01
C ARG A 308 -3.60 11.95 -12.87
N ASN A 309 -3.58 11.12 -11.83
CA ASN A 309 -2.86 11.38 -10.58
C ASN A 309 -1.45 10.75 -10.58
N PRO A 310 -0.51 11.23 -9.74
CA PRO A 310 0.74 10.53 -9.50
C PRO A 310 0.49 9.27 -8.66
N LEU A 311 1.13 8.15 -9.04
CA LEU A 311 1.06 6.90 -8.27
C LEU A 311 1.86 7.00 -6.96
N THR A 312 1.36 6.40 -5.89
CA THR A 312 2.07 6.38 -4.60
C THR A 312 3.31 5.49 -4.69
N ALA A 313 4.42 5.92 -4.06
CA ALA A 313 5.63 5.11 -4.01
C ALA A 313 5.39 3.74 -3.34
N ARG A 314 4.44 3.68 -2.39
CA ARG A 314 3.97 2.45 -1.73
C ARG A 314 3.40 1.44 -2.72
N PHE A 315 2.59 1.88 -3.69
CA PHE A 315 2.07 1.01 -4.73
C PHE A 315 3.14 0.64 -5.76
N VAL A 316 3.91 1.62 -6.24
CA VAL A 316 4.92 1.41 -7.30
C VAL A 316 6.01 0.41 -6.91
N ARG A 317 6.33 0.25 -5.61
CA ARG A 317 7.34 -0.71 -5.12
C ARG A 317 7.10 -2.17 -5.57
N HIS A 318 5.87 -2.52 -5.89
CA HIS A 318 5.47 -3.88 -6.27
C HIS A 318 5.69 -4.18 -7.77
N PHE A 319 6.04 -3.18 -8.57
CA PHE A 319 6.08 -3.28 -10.02
C PHE A 319 7.47 -2.96 -10.59
N ALA A 320 7.90 -3.74 -11.58
CA ALA A 320 8.92 -3.29 -12.50
C ALA A 320 8.30 -2.26 -13.46
N MET A 321 8.69 -0.99 -13.32
CA MET A 321 8.15 0.10 -14.12
C MET A 321 8.85 0.17 -15.49
N PHE A 322 8.07 0.01 -16.57
CA PHE A 322 8.54 0.19 -17.94
C PHE A 322 7.93 1.48 -18.52
N TYR A 323 8.78 2.38 -19.04
CA TYR A 323 8.32 3.55 -19.77
C TYR A 323 8.22 3.22 -21.26
N ILE A 324 6.99 3.21 -21.79
CA ILE A 324 6.73 3.04 -23.22
C ILE A 324 6.66 4.44 -23.86
N SER A 325 7.72 4.81 -24.58
CA SER A 325 7.74 6.03 -25.39
C SER A 325 6.75 5.93 -26.56
N ALA A 326 6.21 7.06 -27.01
CA ALA A 326 5.43 7.11 -28.25
C ALA A 326 6.27 6.56 -29.43
N PRO A 327 5.67 5.79 -30.36
CA PRO A 327 6.39 5.24 -31.50
C PRO A 327 6.85 6.36 -32.44
N ASN A 328 8.06 6.22 -32.99
CA ASN A 328 8.57 7.15 -34.00
C ASN A 328 7.88 6.91 -35.37
N SER A 329 8.10 7.83 -36.33
CA SER A 329 7.50 7.76 -37.67
C SER A 329 7.76 6.44 -38.39
N GLU A 330 8.98 5.91 -38.28
CA GLU A 330 9.41 4.66 -38.90
C GLU A 330 8.72 3.42 -38.29
N ALA A 331 8.61 3.36 -36.96
CA ALA A 331 7.88 2.31 -36.26
C ALA A 331 6.38 2.37 -36.60
N MET A 332 5.77 3.55 -36.62
CA MET A 332 4.36 3.71 -37.04
C MET A 332 4.15 3.25 -38.48
N LYS A 333 5.01 3.67 -39.42
CA LYS A 333 4.96 3.22 -40.82
C LYS A 333 5.12 1.70 -40.91
N THR A 334 6.05 1.10 -40.19
CA THR A 334 6.28 -0.35 -40.19
C THR A 334 5.06 -1.14 -39.68
N ILE A 335 4.48 -0.73 -38.55
CA ILE A 335 3.29 -1.37 -37.96
C ILE A 335 2.10 -1.30 -38.93
N PHE A 336 1.77 -0.11 -39.43
CA PHE A 336 0.58 0.04 -40.28
C PHE A 336 0.78 -0.51 -41.70
N LYS A 337 2.00 -0.52 -42.24
CA LYS A 337 2.30 -1.23 -43.50
C LYS A 337 2.06 -2.72 -43.37
N ALA A 338 2.53 -3.34 -42.29
CA ALA A 338 2.32 -4.78 -42.06
C ALA A 338 0.82 -5.13 -41.93
N ILE A 339 0.05 -4.31 -41.19
CA ILE A 339 -1.40 -4.48 -41.06
C ILE A 339 -2.11 -4.33 -42.41
N LEU A 340 -1.81 -3.28 -43.17
CA LEU A 340 -2.53 -2.99 -44.41
C LEU A 340 -2.11 -3.92 -45.56
N ALA A 341 -0.86 -4.36 -45.61
CA ALA A 341 -0.38 -5.31 -46.61
C ALA A 341 -1.15 -6.64 -46.57
N GLY A 342 -1.40 -7.20 -45.38
CA GLY A 342 -2.18 -8.43 -45.22
C GLY A 342 -3.66 -8.29 -45.61
N HIS A 343 -4.22 -7.08 -45.51
CA HIS A 343 -5.59 -6.81 -45.99
C HIS A 343 -5.65 -6.61 -47.50
N MET A 344 -4.61 -6.00 -48.08
CA MET A 344 -4.54 -5.64 -49.51
C MET A 344 -4.15 -6.81 -50.43
N GLU A 345 -3.88 -8.00 -49.89
CA GLU A 345 -3.51 -9.21 -50.65
C GLU A 345 -4.65 -9.71 -51.55
N ASP A 346 -5.90 -9.65 -51.08
CA ASP A 346 -7.10 -10.06 -51.83
C ASP A 346 -7.55 -9.04 -52.92
N PHE A 347 -6.92 -7.86 -52.98
CA PHE A 347 -7.31 -6.78 -53.88
C PHE A 347 -6.64 -6.89 -55.25
N VAL A 348 -7.25 -6.29 -56.27
CA VAL A 348 -6.62 -6.19 -57.60
C VAL A 348 -5.30 -5.43 -57.50
N THR A 349 -4.30 -5.83 -58.30
CA THR A 349 -2.93 -5.32 -58.18
C THR A 349 -2.86 -3.79 -58.13
N GLU A 350 -3.60 -3.09 -59.01
CA GLU A 350 -3.67 -1.62 -59.06
C GLU A 350 -4.10 -0.95 -57.75
N VAL A 351 -4.93 -1.62 -56.94
CA VAL A 351 -5.38 -1.15 -55.63
C VAL A 351 -4.42 -1.63 -54.53
N SER A 352 -3.89 -2.85 -54.64
CA SER A 352 -2.97 -3.43 -53.67
C SER A 352 -1.68 -2.60 -53.49
N VAL A 353 -1.10 -2.06 -54.59
CA VAL A 353 0.11 -1.20 -54.51
C VAL A 353 -0.12 0.11 -53.75
N LEU A 354 -1.38 0.52 -53.50
CA LEU A 354 -1.69 1.76 -52.79
C LEU A 354 -1.49 1.64 -51.27
N GLY A 355 -1.38 0.44 -50.71
CA GLY A 355 -1.28 0.23 -49.27
C GLY A 355 -0.10 0.99 -48.62
N GLU A 356 1.10 0.90 -49.20
CA GLU A 356 2.26 1.64 -48.69
C GLU A 356 2.11 3.18 -48.81
N PRO A 357 1.75 3.75 -49.97
CA PRO A 357 1.43 5.17 -50.11
C PRO A 357 0.38 5.67 -49.10
N ILE A 358 -0.71 4.93 -48.88
CA ILE A 358 -1.78 5.28 -47.93
C ILE A 358 -1.22 5.37 -46.51
N VAL A 359 -0.42 4.38 -46.08
CA VAL A 359 0.20 4.40 -44.74
C VAL A 359 1.19 5.54 -44.59
N ASN A 360 2.04 5.78 -45.59
CA ASN A 360 3.02 6.88 -45.56
C ASN A 360 2.32 8.23 -45.40
N ALA A 361 1.30 8.50 -46.23
CA ALA A 361 0.53 9.74 -46.20
C ALA A 361 -0.24 9.92 -44.88
N ALA A 362 -0.89 8.88 -44.37
CA ALA A 362 -1.66 8.95 -43.13
C ALA A 362 -0.76 9.21 -41.90
N VAL A 363 0.42 8.59 -41.83
CA VAL A 363 1.39 8.87 -40.74
C VAL A 363 1.90 10.31 -40.82
N GLU A 364 2.18 10.83 -42.02
CA GLU A 364 2.64 12.22 -42.21
C GLU A 364 1.55 13.24 -41.88
N VAL A 365 0.30 12.99 -42.29
CA VAL A 365 -0.87 13.81 -41.90
C VAL A 365 -1.08 13.77 -40.39
N TYR A 366 -1.01 12.59 -39.76
CA TYR A 366 -1.13 12.45 -38.30
C TYR A 366 -0.04 13.24 -37.56
N LEU A 367 1.22 13.12 -37.95
CA LEU A 367 2.33 13.85 -37.34
C LEU A 367 2.17 15.36 -37.51
N LYS A 368 1.74 15.83 -38.69
CA LYS A 368 1.47 17.23 -38.95
C LYS A 368 0.32 17.77 -38.09
N ILE A 369 -0.78 17.02 -37.98
CA ILE A 369 -1.92 17.34 -37.09
C ILE A 369 -1.45 17.45 -35.64
N CYS A 370 -0.64 16.51 -35.15
CA CYS A 370 -0.11 16.55 -33.78
C CYS A 370 0.77 17.78 -33.51
N ALA A 371 1.47 18.29 -34.52
CA ALA A 371 2.34 19.46 -34.39
C ALA A 371 1.57 20.81 -34.50
N GLU A 372 0.58 20.89 -35.40
CA GLU A 372 -0.13 22.14 -35.71
C GLU A 372 -1.41 22.33 -34.87
N LEU A 373 -2.10 21.25 -34.50
CA LEU A 373 -3.37 21.29 -33.78
C LEU A 373 -3.16 20.93 -32.30
N LEU A 374 -2.57 21.86 -31.55
CA LEU A 374 -2.32 21.71 -30.12
C LEU A 374 -3.56 21.99 -29.26
N PRO A 375 -3.71 21.32 -28.09
CA PRO A 375 -4.80 21.58 -27.16
C PRO A 375 -4.67 22.98 -26.55
N THR A 376 -5.75 23.75 -26.61
CA THR A 376 -5.88 25.08 -25.98
C THR A 376 -7.18 25.11 -25.16
N PRO A 377 -7.38 26.06 -24.22
CA PRO A 377 -8.63 26.14 -23.46
C PRO A 377 -9.89 26.22 -24.34
N ALA A 378 -9.82 26.89 -25.48
CA ALA A 378 -10.91 26.98 -26.47
C ALA A 378 -11.02 25.73 -27.37
N LYS A 379 -9.97 24.90 -27.45
CA LYS A 379 -9.89 23.69 -28.28
C LYS A 379 -9.32 22.51 -27.49
N SER A 380 -9.90 22.25 -26.33
CA SER A 380 -9.44 21.21 -25.39
C SER A 380 -9.56 19.78 -25.93
N HIS A 381 -10.33 19.61 -27.01
CA HIS A 381 -10.54 18.34 -27.73
C HIS A 381 -9.43 18.03 -28.77
N TYR A 382 -8.46 18.92 -28.98
CA TYR A 382 -7.29 18.64 -29.84
C TYR A 382 -6.26 17.78 -29.10
N VAL A 383 -6.62 16.52 -28.87
CA VAL A 383 -5.77 15.52 -28.19
C VAL A 383 -5.66 14.29 -29.07
N PHE A 384 -4.70 14.34 -29.99
CA PHE A 384 -4.44 13.28 -30.97
C PHE A 384 -3.49 12.22 -30.40
N ASN A 385 -3.82 10.95 -30.62
CA ASN A 385 -3.00 9.82 -30.20
C ASN A 385 -3.05 8.70 -31.24
N LEU A 386 -2.26 7.63 -31.04
CA LEU A 386 -2.14 6.53 -32.00
C LEU A 386 -3.48 5.83 -32.31
N ARG A 387 -4.48 5.91 -31.41
CA ARG A 387 -5.82 5.36 -31.65
C ARG A 387 -6.55 6.09 -32.78
N ASP A 388 -6.25 7.36 -33.04
CA ASP A 388 -6.90 8.14 -34.11
C ASP A 388 -6.38 7.73 -35.48
N LEU A 389 -5.06 7.59 -35.62
CA LEU A 389 -4.43 6.98 -36.80
C LEU A 389 -4.87 5.52 -36.99
N SER A 390 -4.96 4.74 -35.90
CA SER A 390 -5.45 3.36 -35.94
C SER A 390 -6.91 3.26 -36.38
N LYS A 391 -7.78 4.21 -35.99
CA LYS A 391 -9.19 4.26 -36.46
C LYS A 391 -9.29 4.63 -37.93
N SER A 392 -8.46 5.57 -38.40
CA SER A 392 -8.38 5.91 -39.82
C SER A 392 -7.98 4.68 -40.65
N MET A 393 -6.95 3.95 -40.22
CA MET A 393 -6.56 2.68 -40.84
C MET A 393 -7.67 1.62 -40.73
N GLN A 394 -8.36 1.51 -39.60
CA GLN A 394 -9.48 0.59 -39.43
C GLN A 394 -10.64 0.89 -40.39
N GLY A 395 -10.83 2.15 -40.80
CA GLY A 395 -11.76 2.52 -41.87
C GLY A 395 -11.34 1.94 -43.23
N VAL A 396 -10.05 2.02 -43.58
CA VAL A 396 -9.51 1.41 -44.81
C VAL A 396 -9.63 -0.12 -44.77
N LEU A 397 -9.45 -0.75 -43.60
CA LEU A 397 -9.66 -2.19 -43.40
C LEU A 397 -11.14 -2.65 -43.53
N GLN A 398 -12.10 -1.73 -43.65
CA GLN A 398 -13.49 -2.05 -43.98
C GLN A 398 -13.75 -2.04 -45.50
N ALA A 399 -12.78 -1.60 -46.32
CA ALA A 399 -12.86 -1.71 -47.76
C ALA A 399 -12.93 -3.20 -48.17
N ASN A 400 -13.73 -3.50 -49.18
CA ASN A 400 -13.98 -4.87 -49.64
C ASN A 400 -13.53 -5.05 -51.10
N ALA A 401 -12.62 -6.00 -51.32
CA ALA A 401 -12.01 -6.32 -52.62
C ALA A 401 -13.03 -6.65 -53.73
N ALA A 402 -14.24 -7.10 -53.40
CA ALA A 402 -15.30 -7.37 -54.37
C ALA A 402 -15.71 -6.10 -55.14
N TYR A 403 -15.82 -4.97 -54.43
CA TYR A 403 -16.34 -3.70 -54.95
C TYR A 403 -15.22 -2.71 -55.32
N MET A 404 -14.10 -2.76 -54.60
CA MET A 404 -13.00 -1.80 -54.72
C MET A 404 -12.02 -2.22 -55.82
N ARG A 405 -12.44 -2.09 -57.08
CA ARG A 405 -11.70 -2.52 -58.27
C ARG A 405 -10.85 -1.43 -58.93
N ALA A 406 -10.98 -0.17 -58.50
CA ALA A 406 -10.28 0.97 -59.10
C ALA A 406 -9.60 1.84 -58.02
N PRO A 407 -8.39 2.38 -58.27
CA PRO A 407 -7.66 3.22 -57.32
C PRO A 407 -8.45 4.40 -56.73
N GLN A 408 -9.28 5.06 -57.54
CA GLN A 408 -10.08 6.22 -57.11
C GLN A 408 -11.17 5.86 -56.10
N GLY A 409 -11.54 4.58 -55.98
CA GLY A 409 -12.42 4.11 -54.91
C GLY A 409 -11.69 4.07 -53.57
N MET A 410 -10.46 3.53 -53.55
CA MET A 410 -9.66 3.35 -52.32
C MET A 410 -9.07 4.66 -51.76
N LEU A 411 -8.88 5.67 -52.62
CA LEU A 411 -8.37 6.98 -52.23
C LEU A 411 -9.46 7.96 -51.76
N ARG A 412 -10.73 7.54 -51.72
CA ARG A 412 -11.89 8.32 -51.26
C ARG A 412 -12.33 7.89 -49.87
#